data_AF-V5RX42-F1
#
_entry.id   AF-V5RX42-F1
#
_cell.length_a   1.000
_cell.length_b   1.000
_cell.length_c   1.000
_cell.angle_alpha   90.00
_cell.angle_beta   90.00
_cell.angle_gamma   90.00
#
_symmetry.space_group_name_H-M   'P 1'
#
loop_
_entity.id
_entity.type
_entity.pdbx_description
1 polymer ?
#
loop_
_entity_poly.entity_id
_entity_poly.type
_entity_poly.pdbx_seq_one_letter_code
_entity_poly.pdbx_strand_id
1 'polypeptide(L)'
;MKQKYLLWITIAGLIGIVFGIFYAVFGLEGLPIYQKIVPEAFFKKWSQGLYGASFIGFSILLLLVGRRAIQKKDHELTKILLLGIGAWLVFEAIISIIYGVYINVLVDVAIMVFLSIPLLGALRK
;
A
#
# COMPACT_ATOMS: atom_id res chain seq x y z
N MET A 1 14.65 -10.14 -16.42
CA MET A 1 14.33 -9.07 -15.42
C MET A 1 12.84 -8.82 -15.29
N LYS A 2 12.11 -8.61 -16.40
CA LYS A 2 10.64 -8.45 -16.43
C LYS A 2 9.85 -9.45 -15.58
N GLN A 3 10.20 -10.75 -15.65
CA GLN A 3 9.52 -11.79 -14.86
C GLN A 3 9.67 -11.59 -13.34
N LYS A 4 10.83 -11.12 -12.87
CA LYS A 4 11.07 -10.86 -11.44
C LYS A 4 10.18 -9.72 -10.94
N TYR A 5 10.07 -8.63 -11.70
CA TYR A 5 9.20 -7.50 -11.34
C TYR A 5 7.71 -7.84 -11.43
N LEU A 6 7.32 -8.71 -12.37
CA LEU A 6 5.95 -9.24 -12.42
C LEU A 6 5.62 -10.08 -11.21
N LEU A 7 6.53 -10.98 -10.83
CA LEU A 7 6.34 -11.79 -9.62
C LEU A 7 6.27 -10.90 -8.39
N TRP A 8 7.14 -9.90 -8.29
CA TRP A 8 7.16 -8.93 -7.19
C TRP A 8 5.81 -8.23 -7.05
N ILE A 9 5.32 -7.55 -8.09
CA ILE A 9 4.06 -6.80 -7.98
C ILE A 9 2.86 -7.73 -7.74
N THR A 10 2.95 -8.97 -8.23
CA THR A 10 1.91 -9.99 -7.99
C THR A 10 1.87 -10.39 -6.52
N ILE A 11 3.03 -10.72 -5.94
CA ILE A 11 3.15 -11.07 -4.53
C ILE A 11 2.73 -9.88 -3.65
N ALA A 12 3.19 -8.67 -3.97
CA ALA A 12 2.83 -7.45 -3.26
C ALA A 12 1.31 -7.22 -3.27
N GLY A 13 0.66 -7.34 -4.43
CA GLY A 13 -0.78 -7.19 -4.56
C GLY A 13 -1.56 -8.27 -3.79
N LEU A 14 -1.13 -9.53 -3.84
CA LEU A 14 -1.76 -10.62 -3.09
C LEU A 14 -1.62 -10.44 -1.58
N ILE A 15 -0.42 -10.08 -1.09
CA ILE A 15 -0.19 -9.74 0.31
C ILE A 15 -1.08 -8.56 0.71
N GLY A 16 -1.16 -7.53 -0.13
CA GLY A 16 -1.99 -6.36 0.13
C GLY A 16 -3.48 -6.70 0.25
N ILE A 17 -3.99 -7.60 -0.60
CA ILE A 17 -5.37 -8.11 -0.49
C ILE A 17 -5.58 -8.85 0.82
N VAL A 18 -4.69 -9.79 1.16
CA VAL A 18 -4.78 -10.55 2.42
C VAL A 18 -4.71 -9.63 3.63
N PHE A 19 -3.82 -8.64 3.59
CA PHE A 19 -3.68 -7.63 4.64
C PHE A 19 -4.93 -6.75 4.75
N GLY A 20 -5.50 -6.31 3.63
CA GLY A 20 -6.74 -5.54 3.63
C GLY A 20 -7.93 -6.33 4.17
N ILE A 21 -8.03 -7.63 3.86
CA ILE A 21 -9.04 -8.53 4.44
C ILE A 21 -8.86 -8.63 5.96
N PHE A 22 -7.62 -8.89 6.41
CA PHE A 22 -7.31 -8.94 7.84
C PHE A 22 -7.69 -7.62 8.52
N TYR A 23 -7.29 -6.50 7.95
CA TYR A 23 -7.55 -5.17 8.52
C TYR A 23 -9.03 -4.81 8.53
N ALA A 24 -9.80 -5.21 7.52
CA ALA A 24 -11.24 -4.97 7.48
C ALA A 24 -11.99 -5.72 8.60
N VAL A 25 -11.49 -6.89 9.01
CA VAL A 25 -12.13 -7.75 10.02
C VAL A 25 -11.62 -7.47 11.42
N PHE A 26 -10.30 -7.29 11.58
CA PHE A 26 -9.63 -7.19 12.89
C PHE A 26 -9.12 -5.78 13.22
N GLY A 27 -8.96 -4.92 12.21
CA GLY A 27 -8.39 -3.59 12.37
C GLY A 27 -6.93 -3.56 12.83
N LEU A 28 -6.45 -2.36 13.20
CA LEU A 28 -5.11 -2.17 13.78
C LEU A 28 -4.93 -2.90 15.11
N GLU A 29 -6.03 -3.14 15.83
CA GLU A 29 -6.02 -3.91 17.07
C GLU A 29 -5.64 -5.37 16.84
N GLY A 30 -5.77 -5.90 15.62
CA GLY A 30 -5.23 -7.21 15.28
C GLY A 30 -3.70 -7.30 15.33
N LEU A 31 -2.98 -6.16 15.40
CA LEU A 31 -1.51 -6.12 15.41
C LEU A 31 -0.96 -5.64 16.77
N PRO A 32 -0.19 -6.48 17.51
CA PRO A 32 0.28 -6.15 18.86
C PRO A 32 1.11 -4.87 18.99
N ILE A 33 1.83 -4.47 17.94
CA ILE A 33 2.65 -3.25 17.95
C ILE A 33 1.78 -1.98 17.96
N TYR A 34 0.64 -2.00 17.27
CA TYR A 34 -0.23 -0.83 17.10
C TYR A 34 -1.17 -0.60 18.30
N GLN A 35 -1.53 -1.67 19.02
CA GLN A 35 -2.30 -1.57 20.26
C GLN A 35 -1.60 -0.68 21.31
N LYS A 36 -0.27 -0.67 21.34
CA LYS A 36 0.53 0.08 22.33
C LYS A 36 0.59 1.58 22.05
N ILE A 37 0.23 2.01 20.84
CA ILE A 37 0.52 3.37 20.33
C ILE A 37 -0.72 4.10 19.80
N VAL A 38 -1.87 3.44 19.63
CA VAL A 38 -3.09 4.05 19.08
C VAL A 38 -4.21 4.13 20.14
N PRO A 39 -4.63 5.35 20.57
CA PRO A 39 -5.75 5.56 21.50
C PRO A 39 -7.10 5.01 21.00
N GLU A 40 -8.07 4.72 21.89
CA GLU A 40 -9.37 4.10 21.56
C GLU A 40 -10.55 5.09 21.44
N ALA A 41 -11.39 4.92 20.41
CA ALA A 41 -12.74 5.48 20.29
C ALA A 41 -13.59 4.62 19.32
N PHE A 42 -14.92 4.55 19.51
CA PHE A 42 -15.87 3.73 18.70
C PHE A 42 -15.79 3.97 17.18
N PHE A 43 -15.33 5.15 16.75
CA PHE A 43 -15.02 5.47 15.35
C PHE A 43 -13.96 4.54 14.71
N LYS A 44 -13.17 3.84 15.54
CA LYS A 44 -12.06 2.96 15.16
C LYS A 44 -12.51 1.72 14.40
N LYS A 45 -13.59 1.04 14.80
CA LYS A 45 -14.02 -0.21 14.14
C LYS A 45 -14.60 0.01 12.74
N TRP A 46 -15.46 1.02 12.57
CA TRP A 46 -16.00 1.37 11.26
C TRP A 46 -14.90 1.92 10.32
N SER A 47 -14.02 2.79 10.82
CA SER A 47 -12.90 3.31 10.02
C SER A 47 -11.90 2.22 9.64
N GLN A 48 -11.70 1.20 10.49
CA GLN A 48 -10.89 0.01 10.16
C GLN A 48 -11.51 -0.83 9.05
N GLY A 49 -12.82 -1.12 9.13
CA GLY A 49 -13.56 -1.81 8.08
C GLY A 49 -13.49 -1.09 6.73
N LEU A 50 -13.73 0.22 6.74
CA LEU A 50 -13.66 1.07 5.55
C LEU A 50 -12.25 1.11 4.97
N TYR A 51 -11.24 1.33 5.80
CA TYR A 51 -9.84 1.37 5.38
C TYR A 51 -9.38 0.02 4.80
N GLY A 52 -9.72 -1.09 5.45
CA GLY A 52 -9.40 -2.43 4.95
C GLY A 52 -10.04 -2.69 3.59
N ALA A 53 -11.32 -2.35 3.40
CA ALA A 53 -12.00 -2.47 2.11
C ALA A 53 -11.35 -1.61 1.01
N SER A 54 -11.00 -0.36 1.33
CA SER A 54 -10.26 0.52 0.42
C SER A 54 -8.89 -0.06 0.06
N PHE A 55 -8.18 -0.62 1.03
CA PHE A 55 -6.87 -1.25 0.84
C PHE A 55 -6.94 -2.49 -0.06
N ILE A 56 -8.00 -3.31 0.07
CA ILE A 56 -8.26 -4.43 -0.85
C ILE A 56 -8.45 -3.90 -2.27
N GLY A 57 -9.33 -2.91 -2.46
CA GLY A 57 -9.59 -2.32 -3.78
C GLY A 57 -8.32 -1.77 -4.42
N PHE A 58 -7.52 -1.02 -3.65
CA PHE A 58 -6.22 -0.53 -4.09
C PHE A 58 -5.26 -1.67 -4.46
N SER A 59 -5.19 -2.71 -3.64
CA SER A 59 -4.30 -3.86 -3.87
C SER A 59 -4.67 -4.65 -5.14
N ILE A 60 -5.97 -4.76 -5.44
CA ILE A 60 -6.46 -5.33 -6.70
C ILE A 60 -6.06 -4.46 -7.89
N LEU A 61 -6.21 -3.14 -7.80
CA LEU A 61 -5.78 -2.21 -8.85
C LEU A 61 -4.27 -2.30 -9.08
N LEU A 62 -3.48 -2.29 -8.01
CA LEU A 62 -2.03 -2.44 -8.10
C LEU A 62 -1.64 -3.79 -8.72
N LEU A 63 -2.31 -4.87 -8.34
CA LEU A 63 -2.11 -6.20 -8.90
C LEU A 63 -2.39 -6.21 -10.41
N LEU A 64 -3.56 -5.76 -10.85
CA LEU A 64 -3.98 -5.88 -12.24
C LEU A 64 -3.31 -4.83 -13.14
N VAL A 65 -3.36 -3.56 -12.72
CA VAL A 65 -2.83 -2.42 -13.46
C VAL A 65 -1.31 -2.39 -13.39
N GLY A 66 -0.71 -2.64 -12.22
CA GLY A 66 0.75 -2.72 -12.07
C GLY A 66 1.36 -3.86 -12.89
N ARG A 67 0.71 -5.04 -12.92
CA ARG A 67 1.13 -6.12 -13.83
C ARG A 67 1.05 -5.68 -15.28
N ARG A 68 -0.02 -5.01 -15.70
CA ARG A 68 -0.17 -4.51 -17.08
C ARG A 68 0.93 -3.49 -17.43
N ALA A 69 1.22 -2.55 -16.53
CA ALA A 69 2.28 -1.55 -16.71
C ALA A 69 3.64 -2.22 -16.95
N ILE A 70 4.00 -3.20 -16.12
CA ILE A 70 5.25 -3.96 -16.23
C ILE A 70 5.26 -4.85 -17.49
N GLN A 71 4.14 -5.51 -17.80
CA GLN A 71 4.02 -6.38 -18.98
C GLN A 71 4.18 -5.61 -20.29
N LYS A 72 3.67 -4.38 -20.35
CA LYS A 72 3.68 -3.55 -21.56
C LYS A 72 4.83 -2.55 -21.57
N LYS A 73 5.62 -2.45 -20.50
CA LYS A 73 6.62 -1.37 -20.30
C LYS A 73 5.97 0.01 -20.53
N ASP A 74 4.76 0.18 -20.02
CA ASP A 74 3.95 1.37 -20.25
C ASP A 74 4.42 2.50 -19.33
N HIS A 75 5.10 3.48 -19.92
CA HIS A 75 5.67 4.62 -19.20
C HIS A 75 4.61 5.51 -18.58
N GLU A 76 3.51 5.77 -19.28
CA GLU A 76 2.44 6.64 -18.78
C GLU A 76 1.68 5.95 -17.65
N LEU A 77 1.34 4.68 -17.82
CA LEU A 77 0.68 3.90 -16.76
C LEU A 77 1.58 3.77 -15.52
N THR A 78 2.89 3.62 -15.72
CA THR A 78 3.86 3.60 -14.62
C THR A 78 3.89 4.93 -13.88
N LYS A 79 3.94 6.08 -14.58
CA LYS A 79 3.87 7.40 -13.95
C LYS A 79 2.58 7.60 -13.16
N ILE A 80 1.44 7.22 -13.74
CA ILE A 80 0.12 7.32 -13.08
C ILE A 80 0.11 6.50 -11.79
N LEU A 81 0.62 5.26 -11.82
CA LEU A 81 0.71 4.42 -10.63
C LEU A 81 1.64 5.02 -9.57
N LEU A 82 2.82 5.53 -9.96
CA LEU A 82 3.76 6.16 -9.04
C LEU A 82 3.18 7.43 -8.41
N LEU A 83 2.45 8.25 -9.16
CA LEU A 83 1.74 9.41 -8.62
C LEU A 83 0.65 9.01 -7.64
N GLY A 84 -0.12 7.95 -7.93
CA GLY A 84 -1.13 7.43 -7.01
C GLY A 84 -0.54 6.88 -5.71
N ILE A 85 0.52 6.05 -5.82
CA ILE A 85 1.27 5.53 -4.66
C ILE A 85 1.88 6.69 -3.85
N GLY A 86 2.49 7.65 -4.55
CA GLY A 86 3.11 8.83 -3.95
C GLY A 86 2.10 9.68 -3.18
N ALA A 87 0.97 10.03 -3.82
CA ALA A 87 -0.08 10.81 -3.19
C ALA A 87 -0.62 10.11 -1.94
N TRP A 88 -0.93 8.82 -2.02
CA TRP A 88 -1.42 8.07 -0.87
C TRP A 88 -0.43 8.13 0.32
N LEU A 89 0.81 7.71 0.10
CA LEU A 89 1.77 7.54 1.20
C LEU A 89 2.32 8.87 1.73
N VAL A 90 2.41 9.92 0.90
CA VAL A 90 2.77 11.27 1.38
C VAL A 90 1.68 11.83 2.28
N PHE A 91 0.41 11.75 1.88
CA PHE A 91 -0.68 12.24 2.70
C PHE A 91 -0.82 11.42 3.98
N GLU A 92 -0.68 10.10 3.93
CA GLU A 92 -0.69 9.23 5.12
C GLU A 92 0.44 9.58 6.09
N ALA A 93 1.66 9.83 5.59
CA ALA A 93 2.79 10.24 6.41
C ALA A 93 2.57 11.63 7.06
N ILE A 94 2.01 12.61 6.32
CA ILE A 94 1.68 13.93 6.85
C ILE A 94 0.67 13.80 8.01
N ILE A 95 -0.40 13.04 7.80
CA ILE A 95 -1.41 12.79 8.82
C ILE A 95 -0.78 12.10 10.03
N SER A 96 0.09 11.12 9.80
CA SER A 96 0.80 10.41 10.87
C SER A 96 1.68 11.32 11.71
N ILE A 97 2.36 12.30 11.10
CA ILE A 97 3.14 13.32 11.81
C ILE A 97 2.22 14.20 12.67
N ILE A 98 1.08 14.65 12.13
CA ILE A 98 0.11 15.48 12.86
C ILE A 98 -0.40 14.77 14.11
N TYR A 99 -0.66 13.46 14.03
CA TYR A 99 -1.16 12.65 15.15
C TYR A 99 -0.04 12.00 15.99
N GLY A 100 1.24 12.27 15.72
CA GLY A 100 2.38 11.75 16.50
C GLY A 100 2.71 10.27 16.27
N VAL A 101 2.20 9.64 15.21
CA VAL A 101 2.42 8.23 14.86
C VAL A 101 3.65 8.07 13.95
N TYR A 102 4.83 8.44 14.43
CA TYR A 102 6.06 8.50 13.61
C TYR A 102 6.50 7.16 13.02
N ILE A 103 6.17 6.04 13.65
CA ILE A 103 6.46 4.71 13.09
C ILE A 103 5.76 4.49 11.75
N ASN A 104 4.56 5.07 11.55
CA ASN A 104 3.82 4.92 10.31
C ASN A 104 4.52 5.63 9.16
N VAL A 105 5.16 6.78 9.41
CA VAL A 105 5.97 7.48 8.40
C VAL A 105 7.08 6.60 7.84
N LEU A 106 7.75 5.82 8.69
CA LEU A 106 8.78 4.88 8.26
C LEU A 106 8.20 3.74 7.43
N VAL A 107 7.02 3.24 7.82
CA VAL A 107 6.29 2.22 7.06
C VAL A 107 5.88 2.78 5.70
N ASP A 108 5.37 4.00 5.62
CA ASP A 108 4.95 4.67 4.39
C ASP A 108 6.12 4.81 3.41
N VAL A 109 7.29 5.25 3.89
CA VAL A 109 8.52 5.32 3.09
C VAL A 109 8.94 3.94 2.58
N ALA A 110 8.90 2.93 3.45
CA ALA A 110 9.27 1.56 3.07
C ALA A 110 8.32 0.99 2.00
N ILE A 111 7.01 1.18 2.15
CA ILE A 111 6.00 0.74 1.18
C ILE A 111 6.18 1.51 -0.14
N MET A 112 6.44 2.82 -0.09
CA MET A 112 6.65 3.63 -1.30
C MET A 112 7.81 3.08 -2.12
N VAL A 113 8.95 2.83 -1.47
CA VAL A 113 10.12 2.25 -2.12
C VAL A 113 9.81 0.85 -2.65
N PHE A 114 9.22 -0.01 -1.81
CA PHE A 114 8.91 -1.40 -2.15
C PHE A 114 7.99 -1.52 -3.38
N LEU A 115 6.98 -0.66 -3.50
CA LEU A 115 6.04 -0.65 -4.62
C LEU A 115 6.60 0.06 -5.87
N SER A 116 7.45 1.06 -5.69
CA SER A 116 8.02 1.82 -6.82
C SER A 116 9.13 1.08 -7.55
N ILE A 117 9.92 0.25 -6.85
CA ILE A 117 11.04 -0.51 -7.43
C ILE A 117 10.61 -1.37 -8.63
N PRO A 118 9.60 -2.27 -8.54
CA PRO A 118 9.23 -3.12 -9.68
C PRO A 118 8.68 -2.32 -10.86
N LEU A 119 8.02 -1.20 -10.61
CA LEU A 119 7.47 -0.32 -11.63
C LEU A 119 8.59 0.41 -12.40
N LEU A 120 9.50 1.07 -11.68
CA LEU A 120 10.64 1.77 -12.28
C LEU A 120 11.64 0.81 -12.93
N GLY A 121 11.88 -0.34 -12.28
CA GLY A 121 12.79 -1.36 -12.76
C GLY A 121 12.34 -1.99 -14.07
N ALA A 122 11.03 -2.12 -14.30
CA ALA A 122 10.48 -2.66 -15.54
C ALA A 122 10.71 -1.76 -16.77
N LEU A 123 10.84 -0.45 -16.56
CA LEU A 123 11.12 0.53 -17.61
C LEU A 123 12.60 0.56 -18.02
N ARG A 124 13.50 0.15 -17.12
CA ARG A 124 14.94 0.04 -17.42
C ARG A 124 15.18 -1.24 -18.21
N LYS A 125 15.94 -1.13 -19.32
CA LYS A 125 16.10 -2.11 -20.42
C LYS A 125 16.00 -3.58 -20.00
#